data_AF-A0A5S9I3G9-F1
#
_entry.id   AF-A0A5S9I3G9-F1
#
_cell.length_a   1.000
_cell.length_b   1.000
_cell.length_c   1.000
_cell.angle_alpha   90.00
_cell.angle_beta   90.00
_cell.angle_gamma   90.00
#
_symmetry.space_group_name_H-M   'P 1'
#
loop_
_entity.id
_entity.type
_entity.pdbx_description
1 polymer ?
#
loop_
_entity_poly.entity_id
_entity_poly.type
_entity_poly.pdbx_seq_one_letter_code
_entity_poly.pdbx_strand_id
1 'polypeptide(L)'
;MIKTFSVYKQKITKLTYVHSEDVFRFEKVEQLRNGQFDVIFTTTILERGFTMANLDVVVIDAHQYTQEALIQIAGRVGRKLECPTGKVLFFHEGVSMNMIQAKKEIQKMNKLALKRGWIDE
;
A
#
# COMPACT_ATOMS: atom_id res chain seq x y z
N MET A 1 13.62 1.15 8.48
CA MET A 1 13.64 0.70 7.07
C MET A 1 14.95 0.03 6.67
N ILE A 2 16.11 0.71 6.68
CA ILE A 2 17.40 0.10 6.27
C ILE A 2 17.70 -1.17 7.06
N LYS A 3 17.59 -1.12 8.39
CA LYS A 3 17.75 -2.30 9.26
C LYS A 3 16.79 -3.43 8.89
N THR A 4 15.51 -3.11 8.69
CA THR A 4 14.47 -4.06 8.26
C THR A 4 14.85 -4.69 6.92
N PHE A 5 15.25 -3.89 5.94
CA PHE A 5 15.70 -4.35 4.63
C PHE A 5 16.87 -5.32 4.75
N SER A 6 17.92 -5.00 5.52
CA SER A 6 19.08 -5.88 5.71
C SER A 6 18.70 -7.25 6.29
N VAL A 7 17.71 -7.29 7.18
CA VAL A 7 17.20 -8.55 7.78
C VAL A 7 16.39 -9.36 6.77
N TYR A 8 15.47 -8.72 6.05
CA TYR A 8 14.53 -9.43 5.18
C TYR A 8 15.05 -9.71 3.78
N LYS A 9 16.09 -9.00 3.30
CA LYS A 9 16.71 -9.27 1.98
C LYS A 9 17.24 -10.69 1.85
N GLN A 10 17.63 -11.32 2.96
CA GLN A 10 18.08 -12.72 2.97
C GLN A 10 16.93 -13.73 2.77
N LYS A 11 15.68 -13.30 3.03
CA LYS A 11 14.48 -14.14 2.94
C LYS A 11 13.62 -13.82 1.71
N ILE A 12 13.65 -12.57 1.26
CA ILE A 12 12.87 -12.06 0.12
C ILE A 12 13.87 -11.58 -0.94
N THR A 13 14.09 -12.41 -1.96
CA THR A 13 15.11 -12.17 -3.00
C THR A 13 14.85 -10.89 -3.79
N LYS A 14 13.58 -10.63 -4.14
CA LYS A 14 13.13 -9.48 -4.93
C LYS A 14 12.58 -8.35 -4.06
N LEU A 15 13.32 -8.01 -3.00
CA LEU A 15 12.98 -6.93 -2.06
C LEU A 15 13.79 -5.68 -2.38
N THR A 16 13.14 -4.52 -2.29
CA THR A 16 13.81 -3.20 -2.28
C THR A 16 13.19 -2.29 -1.22
N TYR A 17 13.74 -1.08 -1.06
CA TYR A 17 13.17 -0.05 -0.20
C TYR A 17 13.33 1.33 -0.81
N VAL A 18 12.44 2.25 -0.43
CA VAL A 18 12.43 3.63 -0.92
C VAL A 18 11.91 4.61 0.13
N HIS A 19 12.53 5.77 0.22
CA HIS A 19 12.10 6.88 1.08
C HIS A 19 12.23 8.21 0.32
N SER A 20 11.76 9.30 0.93
CA SER A 20 11.70 10.63 0.30
C SER A 20 13.05 11.17 -0.17
N GLU A 21 14.13 10.83 0.54
CA GLU A 21 15.50 11.30 0.28
C GLU A 21 16.31 10.33 -0.62
N ASP A 22 15.68 9.27 -1.12
CA ASP A 22 16.36 8.27 -1.95
C ASP A 22 16.55 8.80 -3.38
N VAL A 23 17.80 9.09 -3.75
CA VAL A 23 18.17 9.58 -5.08
C VAL A 23 17.80 8.60 -6.21
N PHE A 24 17.73 7.30 -5.91
CA PHE A 24 17.38 6.25 -6.88
C PHE A 24 15.90 5.86 -6.82
N ARG A 25 15.06 6.66 -6.14
CA ARG A 25 13.64 6.36 -5.96
C ARG A 25 12.92 6.10 -7.28
N PHE A 26 13.12 6.95 -8.29
CA PHE A 26 12.44 6.79 -9.58
C PHE A 26 12.83 5.48 -10.26
N GLU A 27 14.11 5.15 -10.29
CA GLU A 27 14.62 3.91 -10.88
C GLU A 27 14.08 2.67 -10.15
N LYS A 28 14.07 2.67 -8.82
CA LYS A 28 13.53 1.55 -8.03
C LYS A 28 12.03 1.35 -8.24
N VAL A 29 11.29 2.45 -8.38
CA VAL A 29 9.85 2.42 -8.68
C VAL A 29 9.60 1.87 -10.09
N GLU A 30 10.40 2.26 -11.08
CA GLU A 30 10.31 1.69 -12.44
C GLU A 30 10.68 0.20 -12.45
N GLN A 31 11.71 -0.20 -11.71
CA GLN A 31 12.08 -1.61 -11.54
C GLN A 31 10.95 -2.43 -10.90
N LEU A 32 10.24 -1.87 -9.91
CA LEU A 32 9.05 -2.49 -9.33
C LEU A 32 7.92 -2.65 -10.38
N ARG A 33 7.64 -1.61 -11.19
CA ARG A 33 6.65 -1.70 -12.28
C ARG A 33 7.00 -2.79 -13.29
N ASN A 34 8.29 -2.95 -13.58
CA ASN A 34 8.81 -3.94 -14.54
C ASN A 34 8.96 -5.35 -13.93
N GLY A 35 8.49 -5.60 -12.71
CA GLY A 35 8.52 -6.93 -12.07
C GLY A 35 9.91 -7.39 -11.62
N GLN A 36 10.88 -6.47 -11.54
CA GLN A 36 12.23 -6.75 -11.01
C GLN A 36 12.19 -6.91 -9.49
N PHE A 37 11.26 -6.21 -8.83
CA PHE A 37 10.97 -6.37 -7.41
C PHE A 37 9.54 -6.86 -7.21
N ASP A 38 9.34 -7.69 -6.18
CA ASP A 38 8.02 -8.16 -5.76
C ASP A 38 7.56 -7.41 -4.50
N VAL A 39 8.51 -6.91 -3.70
CA VAL A 39 8.23 -6.21 -2.44
C VAL A 39 9.04 -4.93 -2.35
N ILE A 40 8.39 -3.84 -1.92
CA ILE A 40 9.02 -2.57 -1.63
C ILE A 40 8.66 -2.10 -0.21
N PHE A 41 9.67 -1.77 0.59
CA PHE A 41 9.45 -1.05 1.85
C PHE A 41 9.44 0.46 1.61
N THR A 42 8.48 1.17 2.18
CA THR A 42 8.41 2.64 2.10
C THR A 42 7.90 3.27 3.40
N THR A 43 8.27 4.53 3.68
CA THR A 43 7.94 5.22 4.95
C THR A 43 6.52 5.76 4.97
N THR A 44 5.98 6.09 3.80
CA THR A 44 4.63 6.61 3.59
C THR A 44 4.30 6.51 2.10
N ILE A 45 3.04 6.74 1.74
CA ILE A 45 2.48 6.78 0.38
C ILE A 45 3.55 7.00 -0.71
N LEU A 46 3.68 6.02 -1.61
CA LEU A 46 4.44 6.18 -2.85
C LEU A 46 3.92 7.39 -3.61
N GLU A 47 4.84 8.12 -4.23
CA GLU A 47 4.58 9.46 -4.74
C GLU A 47 3.36 9.56 -5.68
N ARG A 48 2.85 10.78 -5.87
CA ARG A 48 1.78 11.01 -6.85
C ARG A 48 2.22 10.44 -8.21
N GLY A 49 1.33 9.68 -8.86
CA GLY A 49 1.64 8.99 -10.12
C GLY A 49 2.08 7.52 -9.98
N PHE A 50 2.27 7.00 -8.77
CA PHE A 50 2.42 5.55 -8.57
C PHE A 50 1.06 4.84 -8.61
N THR A 51 0.86 4.08 -9.68
CA THR A 51 -0.30 3.21 -9.94
C THR A 51 0.20 1.95 -10.62
N MET A 52 -0.11 0.78 -10.06
CA MET A 52 0.33 -0.53 -10.54
C MET A 52 -0.85 -1.51 -10.41
N ALA A 53 -0.96 -2.47 -11.35
CA ALA A 53 -1.91 -3.58 -11.21
C ALA A 53 -1.38 -4.60 -10.19
N ASN A 54 -2.26 -5.41 -9.59
CA ASN A 54 -1.87 -6.46 -8.64
C ASN A 54 -1.06 -5.92 -7.44
N LEU A 55 -1.46 -4.77 -6.90
CA LEU A 55 -0.80 -4.15 -5.75
C LEU A 55 -1.54 -4.48 -4.46
N ASP A 56 -0.90 -5.24 -3.58
CA ASP A 56 -1.31 -5.39 -2.18
C ASP A 56 -0.54 -4.42 -1.28
N VAL A 57 -1.13 -4.02 -0.16
CA VAL A 57 -0.50 -3.11 0.80
C VAL A 57 -0.55 -3.68 2.21
N VAL A 58 0.59 -3.61 2.89
CA VAL A 58 0.73 -3.92 4.31
C VAL A 58 1.19 -2.67 5.05
N VAL A 59 0.43 -2.27 6.07
CA VAL A 59 0.77 -1.16 6.96
C VAL A 59 1.27 -1.74 8.27
N ILE A 60 2.57 -1.54 8.55
CA ILE A 60 3.18 -1.91 9.82
C ILE A 60 2.91 -0.79 10.83
N ASP A 61 2.70 -1.15 12.10
CA ASP A 61 2.36 -0.23 13.18
C ASP A 61 1.14 0.65 12.88
N ALA A 62 0.11 0.06 12.28
CA ALA A 62 -1.10 0.76 11.82
C ALA A 62 -1.82 1.56 12.92
N HIS A 63 -1.62 1.20 14.19
CA HIS A 63 -2.15 1.91 15.36
C HIS A 63 -1.56 3.32 15.54
N GLN A 64 -0.39 3.61 14.94
CA GLN A 64 0.27 4.92 14.96
C GLN A 64 -0.30 5.91 13.93
N TYR A 65 -1.13 5.44 12.98
CA TYR A 65 -1.62 6.25 11.87
C TYR A 65 -3.02 6.82 12.15
N THR A 66 -3.31 7.97 11.54
CA THR A 66 -4.67 8.54 11.54
C THR A 66 -5.58 7.79 10.58
N GLN A 67 -6.89 7.98 10.73
CA GLN A 67 -7.88 7.41 9.82
C GLN A 67 -7.60 7.82 8.37
N GLU A 68 -7.30 9.10 8.12
CA GLU A 68 -7.08 9.65 6.78
C GLU A 68 -5.83 9.04 6.14
N ALA A 69 -4.75 8.89 6.91
CA ALA A 69 -3.52 8.28 6.43
C ALA A 69 -3.76 6.82 6.01
N LEU A 70 -4.48 6.05 6.84
CA LEU A 70 -4.84 4.65 6.52
C LEU A 70 -5.71 4.56 5.27
N ILE A 71 -6.69 5.45 5.11
CA ILE A 71 -7.55 5.51 3.91
C ILE A 71 -6.71 5.84 2.66
N GLN A 72 -5.81 6.82 2.74
CA GLN A 72 -4.98 7.20 1.60
C GLN A 72 -3.99 6.11 1.20
N ILE A 73 -3.44 5.38 2.17
CA ILE A 73 -2.57 4.23 1.93
C ILE A 73 -3.37 3.09 1.28
N ALA A 74 -4.54 2.75 1.83
CA ALA A 74 -5.43 1.73 1.29
C ALA A 74 -5.89 2.05 -0.15
N GLY A 75 -6.16 3.32 -0.44
CA GLY A 75 -6.56 3.80 -1.77
C GLY A 75 -5.48 3.67 -2.86
N ARG A 76 -4.30 3.15 -2.55
CA ARG A 76 -3.29 2.77 -3.55
C ARG A 76 -3.59 1.43 -4.21
N VAL A 77 -4.36 0.57 -3.55
CA VAL A 77 -4.79 -0.75 -4.03
C VAL A 77 -5.97 -0.61 -5.00
N GLY A 78 -6.07 -1.50 -5.99
CA GLY A 78 -7.25 -1.61 -6.85
C GLY A 78 -7.45 -0.46 -7.84
N ARG A 79 -6.38 0.27 -8.21
CA ARG A 79 -6.48 1.46 -9.10
C ARG A 79 -6.45 1.15 -10.59
N LYS A 80 -6.27 -0.10 -11.00
CA LYS A 80 -6.24 -0.54 -12.40
C LYS A 80 -7.51 -1.31 -12.70
N LEU A 81 -8.17 -1.01 -13.82
CA LEU A 81 -9.38 -1.72 -14.24
C LEU A 81 -9.12 -3.23 -14.42
N GLU A 82 -7.92 -3.59 -14.88
CA GLU A 82 -7.49 -4.98 -15.06
C GLU A 82 -7.35 -5.74 -13.74
N CYS A 83 -7.20 -5.03 -12.61
CA CYS A 83 -7.07 -5.59 -11.27
C CYS A 83 -7.66 -4.59 -10.24
N PRO A 84 -9.01 -4.52 -10.13
CA PRO A 84 -9.69 -3.53 -9.31
C PRO A 84 -9.69 -3.90 -7.81
N THR A 85 -9.17 -5.09 -7.49
CA THR A 85 -9.12 -5.63 -6.13
C THR A 85 -7.68 -5.77 -5.65
N GLY A 86 -7.53 -5.97 -4.34
CA GLY A 86 -6.27 -6.27 -3.70
C GLY A 86 -6.43 -6.26 -2.18
N LYS A 87 -5.39 -6.67 -1.47
CA LYS A 87 -5.39 -6.80 -0.02
C LYS A 87 -4.80 -5.56 0.63
N VAL A 88 -5.47 -5.12 1.69
CA VAL A 88 -4.95 -4.12 2.62
C VAL A 88 -4.89 -4.77 4.00
N LEU A 89 -3.69 -4.92 4.54
CA LEU A 89 -3.44 -5.52 5.85
C LEU A 89 -2.89 -4.49 6.82
N PHE A 90 -3.51 -4.37 7.98
CA PHE A 90 -3.03 -3.51 9.08
C PHE A 90 -2.41 -4.40 10.16
N PHE A 91 -1.09 -4.29 10.35
CA PHE A 91 -0.37 -4.93 11.45
C PHE A 91 -0.29 -3.94 12.61
N HIS A 92 -0.63 -4.40 13.82
CA HIS A 92 -0.79 -3.53 14.96
C HIS A 92 -0.57 -4.28 16.29
N GLU A 93 -0.25 -3.53 17.34
CA GLU A 93 -0.17 -4.04 18.72
C GLU A 93 -1.48 -3.81 19.51
N GLY A 94 -2.52 -3.34 18.83
CA GLY A 94 -3.86 -3.15 19.38
C GLY A 94 -4.77 -2.49 18.33
N VAL A 95 -6.05 -2.83 18.33
CA VAL A 95 -6.99 -2.24 17.36
C VAL A 95 -7.31 -0.81 17.82
N SER A 96 -6.94 0.19 17.01
CA SER A 96 -7.27 1.59 17.29
C SER A 96 -8.61 2.00 16.70
N MET A 97 -9.21 3.07 17.25
CA MET A 97 -10.46 3.62 16.71
C MET A 97 -10.28 4.14 15.28
N ASN A 98 -9.12 4.74 14.98
CA ASN A 98 -8.76 5.20 13.64
C ASN A 98 -8.80 4.06 12.61
N MET A 99 -8.33 2.87 12.99
CA MET A 99 -8.34 1.69 12.11
C MET A 99 -9.76 1.20 11.84
N ILE A 100 -10.60 1.15 12.88
CA ILE A 100 -12.01 0.74 12.74
C ILE A 100 -12.74 1.72 11.82
N GLN A 101 -12.57 3.01 12.04
CA GLN A 101 -13.20 4.06 11.23
C GLN A 101 -12.69 4.05 9.79
N ALA A 102 -11.38 3.88 9.57
CA ALA A 102 -10.80 3.75 8.24
C ALA A 102 -11.40 2.56 7.47
N LYS A 103 -11.44 1.37 8.10
CA LYS A 103 -12.05 0.18 7.49
C LYS A 103 -13.51 0.42 7.13
N LYS A 104 -14.28 1.05 8.03
CA LYS A 104 -15.70 1.35 7.80
C LYS A 104 -15.91 2.30 6.63
N GLU A 105 -15.15 3.38 6.54
CA GLU A 105 -15.26 4.34 5.43
C GLU A 105 -14.80 3.73 4.09
N ILE A 106 -13.71 2.95 4.06
CA ILE A 106 -13.28 2.23 2.85
C ILE A 106 -14.39 1.29 2.36
N GLN A 107 -14.96 0.47 3.24
CA GLN A 107 -16.03 -0.45 2.87
C GLN A 107 -17.30 0.27 2.41
N LYS A 108 -17.64 1.40 3.03
CA LYS A 108 -18.77 2.24 2.63
C LYS A 108 -18.55 2.84 1.25
N MET A 109 -17.36 3.35 0.97
CA MET A 109 -16.99 3.92 -0.34
C MET A 109 -16.99 2.84 -1.43
N ASN A 110 -16.44 1.66 -1.17
CA ASN A 110 -16.47 0.54 -2.13
C ASN A 110 -17.91 0.11 -2.43
N LYS A 111 -18.77 -0.01 -1.40
CA LYS A 111 -20.20 -0.31 -1.59
C LYS A 111 -20.92 0.78 -2.39
N LEU A 112 -20.61 2.06 -2.16
CA LEU A 112 -21.17 3.17 -2.91
C LEU A 112 -20.72 3.13 -4.37
N ALA A 113 -19.44 2.86 -4.62
CA ALA A 113 -18.88 2.72 -5.95
C ALA A 113 -19.56 1.59 -6.73
N LEU A 114 -19.75 0.42 -6.11
CA LEU A 114 -20.47 -0.70 -6.72
C LEU A 114 -21.92 -0.32 -7.06
N LYS A 115 -22.64 0.28 -6.10
CA LYS A 115 -24.03 0.75 -6.32
C LYS A 115 -24.16 1.79 -7.44
N ARG A 116 -23.11 2.57 -7.70
CA ARG A 116 -23.08 3.59 -8.75
C ARG A 116 -22.49 3.08 -10.07
N GLY A 117 -22.06 1.82 -10.15
CA GLY A 117 -21.39 1.26 -11.32
C GLY A 117 -20.03 1.89 -11.60
N TRP A 118 -19.33 2.38 -10.57
CA TRP A 118 -17.96 2.90 -10.69
C TRP A 118 -16.91 1.79 -10.66
N ILE A 119 -17.26 0.64 -10.09
CA ILE A 119 -16.45 -0.58 -10.01
C ILE A 119 -17.37 -1.77 -10.24
N ASP A 120 -16.83 -2.84 -10.83
CA ASP A 120 -17.48 -4.13 -11.01
C ASP A 120 -17.31 -5.04 -9.77
N GLU A 121 -18.06 -6.14 -9.68
CA GLU A 121 -17.95 -7.14 -8.60
C GLU A 121 -16.63 -7.92 -8.62
#